data_AF-A0A101L2S3-F1
#
_entry.id   AF-A0A101L2S3-F1
#
_cell.length_a   1.000
_cell.length_b   1.000
_cell.length_c   1.000
_cell.angle_alpha   90.00
_cell.angle_beta   90.00
_cell.angle_gamma   90.00
#
_symmetry.space_group_name_H-M   'P 1'
#
loop_
_entity.id
_entity.type
_entity.pdbx_description
1 polymer ?
#
loop_
_entity_poly.entity_id
_entity_poly.type
_entity_poly.pdbx_seq_one_letter_code
_entity_poly.pdbx_strand_id
1 'polypeptide(L)'
;MVAGGVYTAVAFVQRSEVLITERCTADGAGSAELATDQAANAGLITAVAVRRGLPARAASIALATAMQESKIRNIGHGDQAGPDSRGLFQQRPSQGWGTSDQVMDPYHATNAFYDALVKVPGYEGLDITVAAQRVQRSAYPDAYAQHEAMGRAFASALAGHTPAGLDCSLRAPDTAGDPAAVEERLSAAFGGVSATTEGSTLVLDAEGERAWALAHWAVANAKGLSITEVQAEGLGWTRADRNGWQPAGVPAGQVRITVAGSDE
;
A
#
# COMPACT_ATOMS: atom_id res chain seq x y z
N MET A 1 -28.38 16.82 -35.34
CA MET A 1 -27.03 17.22 -34.88
C MET A 1 -26.93 17.01 -33.38
N VAL A 2 -26.72 15.77 -32.92
CA VAL A 2 -26.43 15.47 -31.51
C VAL A 2 -25.32 14.41 -31.42
N ALA A 3 -25.25 13.51 -32.40
CA ALA A 3 -24.19 12.49 -32.51
C ALA A 3 -22.75 13.06 -32.58
N GLY A 4 -22.56 14.23 -33.21
CA GLY A 4 -21.24 14.85 -33.32
C GLY A 4 -20.68 15.39 -32.00
N GLY A 5 -21.54 15.91 -31.13
CA GLY A 5 -21.13 16.44 -29.81
C GLY A 5 -20.86 15.34 -28.78
N VAL A 6 -21.61 14.23 -28.85
CA VAL A 6 -21.38 13.06 -27.99
C VAL A 6 -20.08 12.36 -28.37
N TYR A 7 -19.81 12.17 -29.66
CA TYR A 7 -18.57 11.52 -30.12
C TYR A 7 -17.32 12.32 -29.75
N THR A 8 -17.33 13.65 -29.91
CA THR A 8 -16.19 14.50 -29.53
C THR A 8 -15.97 14.54 -28.02
N ALA A 9 -17.04 14.56 -27.21
CA ALA A 9 -16.93 14.51 -25.76
C ALA A 9 -16.37 13.17 -25.27
N VAL A 10 -16.89 12.04 -25.77
CA VAL A 10 -16.39 10.70 -25.43
C VAL A 10 -14.94 10.53 -25.86
N ALA A 11 -14.58 10.93 -27.08
CA ALA A 11 -13.21 10.85 -27.56
C ALA A 11 -12.26 11.75 -26.76
N PHE A 12 -12.71 12.93 -26.31
CA PHE A 12 -11.92 13.81 -25.46
C PHE A 12 -11.69 13.23 -24.06
N VAL A 13 -12.74 12.71 -23.41
CA VAL A 13 -12.65 12.05 -22.10
C VAL A 13 -11.73 10.84 -22.17
N GLN A 14 -11.93 9.95 -23.14
CA GLN A 14 -11.06 8.77 -23.33
C GLN A 14 -9.61 9.16 -23.59
N ARG A 15 -9.35 10.20 -24.40
CA ARG A 15 -7.99 10.66 -24.67
C ARG A 15 -7.35 11.33 -23.45
N SER A 16 -8.13 11.95 -22.58
CA SER A 16 -7.65 12.52 -21.31
C SER A 16 -7.24 11.42 -20.32
N GLU A 17 -7.99 10.31 -20.25
CA GLU A 17 -7.66 9.16 -19.41
C GLU A 17 -6.38 8.44 -19.87
N VAL A 18 -6.13 8.36 -21.18
CA VAL A 18 -4.90 7.75 -21.75
C VAL A 18 -3.61 8.50 -21.38
N LEU A 19 -3.69 9.79 -21.02
CA LEU A 19 -2.53 10.62 -20.68
C LEU A 19 -2.17 10.60 -19.18
N ILE A 20 -2.94 9.90 -18.35
CA ILE A 20 -2.72 9.86 -16.90
C ILE A 20 -1.59 8.89 -16.57
N THR A 21 -0.57 9.39 -15.88
CA THR A 21 0.48 8.55 -15.28
C THR A 21 -0.01 8.07 -13.92
N GLU A 22 -0.28 6.76 -13.81
CA GLU A 22 -0.79 6.18 -12.58
C GLU A 22 0.32 5.90 -11.57
N ARG A 23 0.21 6.50 -10.38
CA ARG A 23 1.24 6.45 -9.34
C ARG A 23 0.67 6.82 -7.98
N CYS A 24 1.41 6.49 -6.93
CA CYS A 24 1.14 6.95 -5.58
C CYS A 24 2.34 7.70 -5.02
N THR A 25 2.07 8.77 -4.29
CA THR A 25 3.07 9.61 -3.62
C THR A 25 2.84 9.62 -2.12
N ALA A 26 3.91 9.55 -1.35
CA ALA A 26 3.87 9.69 0.10
C ALA A 26 4.71 10.87 0.56
N ASP A 27 4.16 11.64 1.50
CA ASP A 27 4.81 12.80 2.10
C ASP A 27 5.59 12.44 3.37
N GLY A 28 6.78 13.04 3.51
CA GLY A 28 7.68 12.88 4.67
C GLY A 28 8.76 13.95 4.69
N ALA A 29 10.02 13.59 4.99
CA ALA A 29 11.18 14.49 4.85
C ALA A 29 11.50 14.88 3.37
N GLY A 30 10.68 14.39 2.44
CA GLY A 30 10.61 14.65 1.01
C GLY A 30 9.38 13.91 0.45
N SER A 31 9.08 14.09 -0.84
CA SER A 31 8.06 13.30 -1.52
C SER A 31 8.72 12.07 -2.17
N ALA A 32 8.13 10.89 -1.97
CA ALA A 32 8.55 9.64 -2.61
C ALA A 32 7.43 9.06 -3.46
N GLU A 33 7.77 8.40 -4.56
CA GLU A 33 6.81 7.86 -5.52
C GLU A 33 6.94 6.33 -5.63
N LEU A 34 5.80 5.65 -5.72
CA LEU A 34 5.68 4.24 -6.06
C LEU A 34 4.68 4.03 -7.19
N ALA A 35 4.94 3.03 -8.03
CA ALA A 35 3.92 2.52 -8.92
C ALA A 35 2.76 1.92 -8.11
N THR A 36 1.56 1.93 -8.69
CA THR A 36 0.32 1.49 -8.00
C THR A 36 0.38 0.07 -7.44
N ASP A 37 1.04 -0.86 -8.12
CA ASP A 37 1.24 -2.24 -7.64
C ASP A 37 2.22 -2.31 -6.46
N GLN A 38 3.27 -1.49 -6.49
CA GLN A 38 4.22 -1.36 -5.39
C GLN A 38 3.57 -0.71 -4.16
N ALA A 39 2.72 0.31 -4.36
CA ALA A 39 2.00 0.98 -3.28
C ALA A 39 1.03 0.03 -2.56
N ALA A 40 0.31 -0.83 -3.30
CA ALA A 40 -0.56 -1.85 -2.70
C ALA A 40 0.23 -2.84 -1.83
N ASN A 41 1.40 -3.30 -2.29
CA ASN A 41 2.29 -4.16 -1.51
C ASN A 41 2.89 -3.43 -0.31
N ALA A 42 3.27 -2.15 -0.45
CA ALA A 42 3.75 -1.32 0.64
C ALA A 42 2.67 -1.14 1.72
N GLY A 43 1.41 -0.98 1.31
CA GLY A 43 0.24 -0.97 2.18
C GLY A 43 0.11 -2.24 2.99
N LEU A 44 0.27 -3.42 2.37
CA LEU A 44 0.27 -4.70 3.10
C LEU A 44 1.43 -4.81 4.09
N ILE A 45 2.66 -4.49 3.66
CA ILE A 45 3.86 -4.56 4.52
C ILE A 45 3.67 -3.69 5.77
N THR A 46 3.12 -2.49 5.61
CA THR A 46 2.91 -1.55 6.71
C THR A 46 1.71 -1.94 7.57
N ALA A 47 0.60 -2.40 6.99
CA ALA A 47 -0.56 -2.87 7.73
C ALA A 47 -0.21 -4.03 8.68
N VAL A 48 0.65 -4.96 8.25
CA VAL A 48 1.13 -6.04 9.10
C VAL A 48 1.97 -5.52 10.27
N ALA A 49 2.80 -4.48 10.08
CA ALA A 49 3.53 -3.86 11.18
C ALA A 49 2.59 -3.22 12.21
N VAL A 50 1.61 -2.43 11.73
CA VAL A 50 0.58 -1.79 12.56
C VAL A 50 -0.17 -2.83 13.38
N ARG A 51 -0.66 -3.90 12.73
CA ARG A 51 -1.34 -4.99 13.41
C ARG A 51 -0.50 -5.63 14.51
N ARG A 52 0.80 -5.82 14.25
CA ARG A 52 1.73 -6.43 15.21
C ARG A 52 2.14 -5.47 16.33
N GLY A 53 1.63 -4.23 16.34
CA GLY A 53 2.04 -3.19 17.29
C GLY A 53 3.51 -2.78 17.12
N LEU A 54 4.09 -3.00 15.93
CA LEU A 54 5.47 -2.60 15.64
C LEU A 54 5.51 -1.12 15.28
N PRO A 55 6.58 -0.39 15.65
CA PRO A 55 6.72 1.02 15.29
C PRO A 55 6.81 1.19 13.77
N ALA A 56 6.43 2.35 13.24
CA ALA A 56 6.61 2.70 11.82
C ALA A 56 8.08 2.56 11.34
N ARG A 57 9.03 2.59 12.28
CA ARG A 57 10.43 2.23 12.05
C ARG A 57 10.61 0.84 11.45
N ALA A 58 9.88 -0.16 11.94
CA ALA A 58 9.92 -1.53 11.40
C ALA A 58 9.42 -1.57 9.95
N ALA A 59 8.31 -0.89 9.67
CA ALA A 59 7.79 -0.74 8.30
C ALA A 59 8.79 -0.02 7.39
N SER A 60 9.48 1.02 7.87
CA SER A 60 10.52 1.71 7.10
C SER A 60 11.64 0.76 6.66
N ILE A 61 12.09 -0.11 7.57
CA ILE A 61 13.13 -1.11 7.29
C ILE A 61 12.64 -2.16 6.29
N ALA A 62 11.41 -2.65 6.48
CA ALA A 62 10.81 -3.64 5.58
C ALA A 62 10.59 -3.09 4.16
N LEU A 63 10.08 -1.87 4.04
CA LEU A 63 9.84 -1.22 2.73
C LEU A 63 11.14 -0.96 1.98
N ALA A 64 12.18 -0.45 2.66
CA ALA A 64 13.50 -0.26 2.05
C ALA A 64 14.11 -1.60 1.61
N THR A 65 13.91 -2.65 2.41
CA THR A 65 14.34 -4.01 2.07
C THR A 65 13.61 -4.52 0.83
N ALA A 66 12.27 -4.54 0.84
CA ALA A 66 11.47 -5.02 -0.28
C ALA A 66 11.76 -4.24 -1.57
N MET A 67 12.02 -2.93 -1.48
CA MET A 67 12.41 -2.12 -2.64
C MET A 67 13.77 -2.55 -3.22
N GLN A 68 14.73 -2.89 -2.36
CA GLN A 68 16.01 -3.38 -2.81
C GLN A 68 15.91 -4.78 -3.42
N GLU A 69 15.18 -5.68 -2.76
CA GLU A 69 15.12 -7.10 -3.12
C GLU A 69 14.27 -7.37 -4.36
N SER A 70 13.12 -6.71 -4.50
CA SER A 70 12.17 -7.02 -5.59
C SER A 70 11.50 -5.80 -6.20
N LYS A 71 11.95 -4.59 -5.85
CA LYS A 71 11.22 -3.35 -6.14
C LYS A 71 9.80 -3.38 -5.56
N ILE A 72 9.60 -3.98 -4.38
CA ILE A 72 8.30 -4.16 -3.73
C ILE A 72 7.29 -4.90 -4.63
N ARG A 73 7.77 -5.87 -5.42
CA ARG A 73 6.93 -6.73 -6.25
C ARG A 73 7.05 -8.18 -5.82
N ASN A 74 5.95 -8.91 -5.91
CA ASN A 74 5.92 -10.32 -5.54
C ASN A 74 6.38 -11.18 -6.73
N ILE A 75 7.70 -11.37 -6.87
CA ILE A 75 8.29 -12.02 -8.05
C ILE A 75 8.55 -13.52 -7.83
N GLY A 76 8.25 -14.32 -8.86
CA GLY A 76 8.37 -15.79 -8.81
C GLY A 76 9.73 -16.36 -9.19
N HIS A 77 10.78 -15.54 -9.23
CA HIS A 77 12.13 -15.96 -9.60
C HIS A 77 13.19 -15.24 -8.76
N GLY A 78 14.37 -15.84 -8.70
CA GLY A 78 15.58 -15.25 -8.14
C GLY A 78 16.69 -15.17 -9.19
N ASP A 79 17.91 -14.84 -8.77
CA ASP A 79 19.07 -14.73 -9.64
C ASP A 79 19.94 -16.00 -9.65
N GLN A 80 21.12 -15.93 -10.26
CA GLN A 80 22.04 -17.07 -10.29
C GLN A 80 22.61 -17.44 -8.91
N ALA A 81 22.74 -16.48 -7.99
CA ALA A 81 23.27 -16.71 -6.65
C ALA A 81 22.20 -17.28 -5.69
N GLY A 82 20.94 -16.94 -5.91
CA GLY A 82 19.76 -17.43 -5.19
C GLY A 82 18.64 -17.85 -6.13
N PRO A 83 18.77 -18.96 -6.88
CA PRO A 83 17.78 -19.37 -7.88
C PRO A 83 16.43 -19.78 -7.26
N ASP A 84 16.39 -20.06 -5.95
CA ASP A 84 15.18 -20.34 -5.18
C ASP A 84 14.65 -19.13 -4.40
N SER A 85 15.23 -17.94 -4.54
CA SER A 85 14.71 -16.70 -3.94
C SER A 85 13.37 -16.31 -4.55
N ARG A 86 12.39 -15.92 -3.73
CA ARG A 86 11.03 -15.61 -4.18
C ARG A 86 10.41 -14.47 -3.38
N GLY A 87 9.37 -13.87 -3.97
CA GLY A 87 8.45 -12.95 -3.32
C GLY A 87 9.03 -11.57 -3.00
N LEU A 88 8.31 -10.84 -2.14
CA LEU A 88 8.58 -9.43 -1.79
C LEU A 88 9.99 -9.18 -1.23
N PHE A 89 10.52 -10.13 -0.48
CA PHE A 89 11.79 -9.99 0.24
C PHE A 89 12.89 -10.90 -0.33
N GLN A 90 12.67 -11.53 -1.49
CA GLN A 90 13.58 -12.51 -2.09
C GLN A 90 14.02 -13.59 -1.10
N GLN A 91 13.08 -14.04 -0.27
CA GLN A 91 13.30 -15.05 0.75
C GLN A 91 13.52 -16.42 0.10
N ARG A 92 14.39 -17.23 0.72
CA ARG A 92 14.81 -18.52 0.18
C ARG A 92 14.22 -19.67 1.01
N PRO A 93 13.40 -20.56 0.41
CA PRO A 93 12.95 -21.78 1.07
C PRO A 93 14.12 -22.62 1.59
N SER A 94 15.22 -22.72 0.83
CA SER A 94 16.43 -23.44 1.25
C SER A 94 17.12 -22.88 2.50
N GLN A 95 16.80 -21.64 2.91
CA GLN A 95 17.34 -21.00 4.11
C GLN A 95 16.35 -20.98 5.28
N GLY A 96 15.20 -21.66 5.16
CA GLY A 96 14.24 -21.82 6.25
C GLY A 96 13.20 -20.70 6.36
N TRP A 97 13.01 -19.88 5.33
CA TRP A 97 11.97 -18.84 5.31
C TRP A 97 10.54 -19.35 5.09
N GLY A 98 10.39 -20.64 4.73
CA GLY A 98 9.12 -21.30 4.43
C GLY A 98 9.20 -22.20 3.21
N THR A 99 8.06 -22.75 2.78
CA THR A 99 7.94 -23.42 1.48
C THR A 99 7.90 -22.40 0.33
N SER A 100 8.04 -22.87 -0.92
CA SER A 100 7.93 -22.00 -2.10
C SER A 100 6.60 -21.23 -2.14
N ASP A 101 5.50 -21.88 -1.78
CA ASP A 101 4.18 -21.24 -1.77
C ASP A 101 4.06 -20.21 -0.64
N GLN A 102 4.63 -20.52 0.53
CA GLN A 102 4.66 -19.61 1.68
C GLN A 102 5.47 -18.34 1.39
N VAL A 103 6.66 -18.45 0.79
CA VAL A 103 7.46 -17.25 0.45
C VAL A 103 6.86 -16.44 -0.70
N MET A 104 5.98 -17.06 -1.50
CA MET A 104 5.19 -16.37 -2.53
C MET A 104 3.91 -15.76 -1.99
N ASP A 105 3.45 -16.12 -0.80
CA ASP A 105 2.39 -15.40 -0.11
C ASP A 105 2.97 -14.11 0.52
N PRO A 106 2.59 -12.91 0.02
CA PRO A 106 3.09 -11.64 0.55
C PRO A 106 2.84 -11.48 2.05
N TYR A 107 1.74 -12.05 2.54
CA TYR A 107 1.36 -11.96 3.94
C TYR A 107 2.26 -12.80 4.83
N HIS A 108 2.48 -14.08 4.48
CA HIS A 108 3.47 -14.94 5.15
C HIS A 108 4.86 -14.33 5.09
N ALA A 109 5.34 -13.93 3.91
CA ALA A 109 6.68 -13.40 3.71
C ALA A 109 6.95 -12.14 4.57
N THR A 110 5.95 -11.26 4.67
CA THR A 110 6.00 -10.06 5.52
C THR A 110 6.08 -10.42 7.01
N ASN A 111 5.26 -11.38 7.47
CA ASN A 111 5.31 -11.81 8.88
C ASN A 111 6.65 -12.48 9.20
N ALA A 112 7.16 -13.33 8.31
CA ALA A 112 8.47 -13.97 8.47
C ALA A 112 9.60 -12.93 8.54
N PHE A 113 9.56 -11.88 7.71
CA PHE A 113 10.52 -10.78 7.77
C PHE A 113 10.52 -10.09 9.13
N TYR A 114 9.35 -9.71 9.63
CA TYR A 114 9.23 -9.08 10.94
C TYR A 114 9.62 -10.01 12.09
N ASP A 115 9.35 -11.33 11.99
CA ASP A 115 9.80 -12.33 12.98
C ASP A 115 11.33 -12.43 13.06
N ALA A 116 12.02 -12.19 11.96
CA ALA A 116 13.48 -12.07 11.94
C ALA A 116 13.94 -10.70 12.47
N LEU A 117 13.27 -9.61 12.06
CA LEU A 117 13.63 -8.24 12.47
C LEU A 117 13.58 -8.05 13.99
N VAL A 118 12.52 -8.51 14.65
CA VAL A 118 12.37 -8.33 16.11
C VAL A 118 13.41 -9.10 16.93
N LYS A 119 14.11 -10.07 16.32
CA LYS A 119 15.23 -10.80 16.93
C LYS A 119 16.56 -10.05 16.82
N VAL A 120 16.62 -8.96 16.04
CA VAL A 120 17.81 -8.11 15.91
C VAL A 120 17.87 -7.16 17.12
N PRO A 121 18.88 -7.28 18.01
CA PRO A 121 18.96 -6.44 19.19
C PRO A 121 19.08 -4.95 18.83
N GLY A 122 18.20 -4.13 19.41
CA GLY A 122 18.22 -2.68 19.24
C GLY A 122 17.94 -2.18 17.82
N TYR A 123 17.27 -2.98 16.96
CA TYR A 123 17.08 -2.65 15.55
C TYR A 123 16.46 -1.27 15.31
N GLU A 124 15.63 -0.79 16.23
CA GLU A 124 14.94 0.50 16.14
C GLU A 124 15.93 1.68 16.06
N GLY A 125 17.05 1.57 16.76
CA GLY A 125 18.11 2.59 16.79
C GLY A 125 19.24 2.36 15.77
N LEU A 126 19.21 1.28 15.00
CA LEU A 126 20.17 1.04 13.92
C LEU A 126 19.79 1.86 12.69
N ASP A 127 20.77 2.17 11.84
CA ASP A 127 20.50 2.60 10.46
C ASP A 127 19.66 1.55 9.74
N ILE A 128 18.76 1.95 8.82
CA ILE A 128 17.86 1.00 8.15
C ILE A 128 18.70 -0.04 7.41
N THR A 129 19.73 0.41 6.70
CA THR A 129 20.60 -0.49 5.94
C THR A 129 21.26 -1.55 6.83
N VAL A 130 21.63 -1.18 8.07
CA VAL A 130 22.23 -2.11 9.03
C VAL A 130 21.19 -3.09 9.56
N ALA A 131 19.98 -2.64 9.91
CA ALA A 131 18.91 -3.52 10.37
C ALA A 131 18.47 -4.50 9.26
N ALA A 132 18.24 -3.98 8.04
CA ALA A 132 17.90 -4.76 6.86
C ALA A 132 18.97 -5.83 6.57
N GLN A 133 20.25 -5.43 6.57
CA GLN A 133 21.35 -6.34 6.35
C GLN A 133 21.46 -7.43 7.41
N ARG A 134 21.17 -7.13 8.69
CA ARG A 134 21.17 -8.15 9.76
C ARG A 134 20.07 -9.19 9.56
N VAL A 135 18.94 -8.80 8.97
CA VAL A 135 17.85 -9.72 8.62
C VAL A 135 18.18 -10.53 7.36
N GLN A 136 18.51 -9.86 6.25
CA GLN A 136 18.67 -10.49 4.94
C GLN A 136 20.02 -11.17 4.73
N ARG A 137 21.09 -10.67 5.39
CA ARG A 137 22.48 -11.12 5.21
C ARG A 137 22.90 -11.18 3.74
N SER A 138 22.60 -10.13 2.98
CA SER A 138 22.90 -10.06 1.54
C SER A 138 24.40 -9.77 1.27
N ALA A 139 24.82 -9.85 0.01
CA ALA A 139 26.19 -9.52 -0.39
C ALA A 139 26.45 -8.00 -0.52
N TYR A 140 25.42 -7.15 -0.40
CA TYR A 140 25.49 -5.71 -0.69
C TYR A 140 24.89 -4.87 0.46
N PRO A 141 25.62 -4.73 1.58
CA PRO A 141 25.07 -4.18 2.82
C PRO A 141 24.59 -2.72 2.73
N ASP A 142 25.17 -1.92 1.83
CA ASP A 142 24.85 -0.50 1.70
C ASP A 142 23.74 -0.21 0.67
N ALA A 143 23.28 -1.23 -0.06
CA ALA A 143 22.32 -1.04 -1.15
C ALA A 143 20.91 -0.66 -0.67
N TYR A 144 20.60 -0.85 0.61
CA TYR A 144 19.32 -0.44 1.19
C TYR A 144 19.29 1.06 1.53
N ALA A 145 20.45 1.68 1.77
CA ALA A 145 20.56 3.08 2.19
C ALA A 145 19.88 4.05 1.21
N GLN A 146 19.94 3.75 -0.09
CA GLN A 146 19.30 4.56 -1.14
C GLN A 146 17.77 4.58 -1.07
N HIS A 147 17.15 3.61 -0.38
CA HIS A 147 15.69 3.48 -0.27
C HIS A 147 15.15 3.96 1.08
N GLU A 148 16.00 4.44 1.99
CA GLU A 148 15.56 4.84 3.33
C GLU A 148 14.55 5.98 3.33
N ALA A 149 14.75 6.99 2.47
CA ALA A 149 13.84 8.14 2.39
C ALA A 149 12.45 7.70 1.93
N MET A 150 12.38 6.86 0.89
CA MET A 150 11.12 6.27 0.40
C MET A 150 10.47 5.41 1.49
N GLY A 151 11.24 4.51 2.12
CA GLY A 151 10.74 3.64 3.17
C GLY A 151 10.15 4.41 4.35
N ARG A 152 10.80 5.51 4.78
CA ARG A 152 10.29 6.37 5.85
C ARG A 152 9.01 7.13 5.46
N ALA A 153 8.97 7.71 4.26
CA ALA A 153 7.81 8.46 3.78
C ALA A 153 6.56 7.56 3.70
N PHE A 154 6.67 6.42 3.02
CA PHE A 154 5.56 5.48 2.89
C PHE A 154 5.18 4.83 4.22
N ALA A 155 6.13 4.47 5.08
CA ALA A 155 5.81 3.94 6.40
C ALA A 155 5.07 4.95 7.28
N SER A 156 5.46 6.23 7.28
CA SER A 156 4.80 7.28 8.06
C SER A 156 3.36 7.49 7.60
N ALA A 157 3.15 7.63 6.29
CA ALA A 157 1.82 7.82 5.72
C ALA A 157 0.93 6.57 5.95
N LEU A 158 1.39 5.39 5.54
CA LEU A 158 0.60 4.15 5.63
C LEU A 158 0.36 3.67 7.07
N ALA A 159 1.19 4.05 8.03
CA ALA A 159 0.94 3.80 9.45
C ALA A 159 0.01 4.84 10.11
N GLY A 160 -0.34 5.91 9.38
CA GLY A 160 -1.28 6.93 9.84
C GLY A 160 -0.65 8.10 10.62
N HIS A 161 0.68 8.18 10.70
CA HIS A 161 1.37 9.26 11.41
C HIS A 161 1.39 10.59 10.63
N THR A 162 1.21 10.53 9.31
CA THR A 162 1.08 11.72 8.45
C THR A 162 -0.34 11.79 7.90
N PRO A 163 -1.28 12.51 8.55
CA PRO A 163 -2.63 12.73 8.02
C PRO A 163 -2.60 13.22 6.57
N ALA A 164 -3.45 12.64 5.72
CA ALA A 164 -3.50 12.93 4.27
C ALA A 164 -2.15 12.79 3.52
N GLY A 165 -1.18 12.08 4.10
CA GLY A 165 0.18 11.98 3.58
C GLY A 165 0.37 10.95 2.47
N LEU A 166 -0.68 10.25 2.01
CA LEU A 166 -0.63 9.38 0.83
C LEU A 166 -1.67 9.83 -0.19
N ASP A 167 -1.24 10.09 -1.42
CA ASP A 167 -2.11 10.32 -2.57
C ASP A 167 -1.82 9.30 -3.67
N CYS A 168 -2.85 8.93 -4.44
CA CYS A 168 -2.67 8.20 -5.69
C CYS A 168 -3.37 8.94 -6.82
N SER A 169 -2.67 9.15 -7.93
CA SER A 169 -3.27 9.60 -9.19
C SER A 169 -3.60 8.36 -10.03
N LEU A 170 -4.89 8.14 -10.33
CA LEU A 170 -5.36 6.97 -11.07
C LEU A 170 -6.27 7.38 -12.23
N ARG A 171 -6.38 6.52 -13.24
CA ARG A 171 -7.44 6.62 -14.26
C ARG A 171 -8.78 6.21 -13.67
N ALA A 172 -9.88 6.41 -14.38
CA ALA A 172 -11.18 5.84 -14.01
C ALA A 172 -11.10 4.30 -13.84
N PRO A 173 -11.91 3.70 -12.95
CA PRO A 173 -12.03 2.23 -12.88
C PRO A 173 -12.57 1.65 -14.19
N ASP A 174 -12.02 0.52 -14.63
CA ASP A 174 -12.51 -0.20 -15.81
C ASP A 174 -13.69 -1.14 -15.49
N THR A 175 -13.84 -1.50 -14.21
CA THR A 175 -14.88 -2.41 -13.72
C THR A 175 -15.44 -1.90 -12.40
N ALA A 176 -16.67 -2.31 -12.09
CA ALA A 176 -17.26 -2.16 -10.77
C ALA A 176 -16.35 -2.81 -9.69
N GLY A 177 -16.38 -2.24 -8.48
CA GLY A 177 -15.75 -2.85 -7.32
C GLY A 177 -16.76 -3.58 -6.44
N ASP A 178 -16.24 -4.29 -5.44
CA ASP A 178 -17.04 -5.04 -4.47
C ASP A 178 -16.62 -4.65 -3.04
N PRO A 179 -17.51 -4.02 -2.24
CA PRO A 179 -17.21 -3.69 -0.84
C PRO A 179 -16.80 -4.90 0.00
N ALA A 180 -17.32 -6.10 -0.27
CA ALA A 180 -16.95 -7.31 0.46
C ALA A 180 -15.50 -7.72 0.17
N ALA A 181 -15.03 -7.57 -1.08
CA ALA A 181 -13.63 -7.79 -1.43
C ALA A 181 -12.69 -6.77 -0.78
N VAL A 182 -13.14 -5.52 -0.60
CA VAL A 182 -12.41 -4.51 0.18
C VAL A 182 -12.28 -4.95 1.63
N GLU A 183 -13.39 -5.34 2.27
CA GLU A 183 -13.41 -5.78 3.67
C GLU A 183 -12.55 -7.02 3.90
N GLU A 184 -12.63 -8.02 3.02
CA GLU A 184 -11.83 -9.25 3.10
C GLU A 184 -10.33 -8.94 3.08
N ARG A 185 -9.89 -8.16 2.08
CA ARG A 185 -8.47 -7.83 1.90
C ARG A 185 -7.95 -6.91 3.01
N LEU A 186 -8.79 -6.00 3.50
CA LEU A 186 -8.47 -5.12 4.62
C LEU A 186 -8.35 -5.92 5.93
N SER A 187 -9.30 -6.83 6.18
CA SER A 187 -9.27 -7.75 7.33
C SER A 187 -8.04 -8.65 7.29
N ALA A 188 -7.67 -9.19 6.14
CA ALA A 188 -6.45 -9.98 5.99
C ALA A 188 -5.20 -9.16 6.35
N ALA A 189 -5.11 -7.91 5.90
CA ALA A 189 -3.96 -7.05 6.16
C ALA A 189 -3.85 -6.64 7.65
N PHE A 190 -4.97 -6.26 8.27
CA PHE A 190 -4.98 -5.69 9.63
C PHE A 190 -5.36 -6.65 10.74
N GLY A 191 -5.71 -7.91 10.44
CA GLY A 191 -6.05 -8.93 11.45
C GLY A 191 -7.49 -8.86 11.93
N GLY A 192 -8.41 -8.55 11.01
CA GLY A 192 -9.82 -8.30 11.28
C GLY A 192 -10.13 -6.82 11.40
N VAL A 193 -11.18 -6.39 10.71
CA VAL A 193 -11.82 -5.09 10.91
C VAL A 193 -13.32 -5.30 10.98
N SER A 194 -13.99 -4.50 11.81
CA SER A 194 -15.45 -4.46 11.84
C SER A 194 -15.89 -3.34 10.89
N ALA A 195 -16.70 -3.69 9.91
CA ALA A 195 -17.25 -2.75 8.97
C ALA A 195 -18.74 -2.99 8.76
N THR A 196 -19.44 -1.94 8.33
CA THR A 196 -20.81 -2.02 7.81
C THR A 196 -20.82 -1.58 6.36
N THR A 197 -21.71 -2.18 5.56
CA THR A 197 -21.83 -1.86 4.13
C THR A 197 -23.10 -1.06 3.87
N GLU A 198 -22.93 0.14 3.31
CA GLU A 198 -23.99 1.06 2.89
C GLU A 198 -23.95 1.19 1.35
N GLY A 199 -24.69 0.34 0.64
CA GLY A 199 -24.63 0.30 -0.83
C GLY A 199 -23.24 -0.13 -1.32
N SER A 200 -22.55 0.74 -2.07
CA SER A 200 -21.17 0.54 -2.53
C SER A 200 -20.11 1.11 -1.56
N THR A 201 -20.51 1.54 -0.37
CA THR A 201 -19.61 2.15 0.62
C THR A 201 -19.40 1.22 1.81
N LEU A 202 -18.14 0.92 2.10
CA LEU A 202 -17.73 0.28 3.35
C LEU A 202 -17.47 1.36 4.41
N VAL A 203 -18.09 1.24 5.59
CA VAL A 203 -17.95 2.16 6.71
C VAL A 203 -17.28 1.44 7.88
N LEU A 204 -16.21 2.02 8.41
CA LEU A 204 -15.41 1.48 9.51
C LEU A 204 -15.39 2.47 10.66
N ASP A 205 -15.52 1.97 11.89
CA ASP A 205 -15.33 2.79 13.09
C ASP A 205 -13.84 2.84 13.43
N ALA A 206 -13.23 4.02 13.25
CA ALA A 206 -11.83 4.28 13.57
C ALA A 206 -11.57 5.78 13.70
N GLU A 207 -10.60 6.13 14.55
CA GLU A 207 -10.15 7.50 14.76
C GLU A 207 -8.62 7.61 14.79
N GLY A 208 -8.11 8.83 14.63
CA GLY A 208 -6.69 9.16 14.75
C GLY A 208 -5.80 8.39 13.77
N GLU A 209 -4.67 7.90 14.27
CA GLU A 209 -3.70 7.16 13.43
C GLU A 209 -4.30 5.89 12.81
N ARG A 210 -5.23 5.23 13.52
CA ARG A 210 -5.89 4.03 12.99
C ARG A 210 -6.76 4.37 11.80
N ALA A 211 -7.53 5.45 11.87
CA ALA A 211 -8.35 5.93 10.75
C ALA A 211 -7.48 6.22 9.53
N TRP A 212 -6.37 6.94 9.72
CA TRP A 212 -5.45 7.27 8.64
C TRP A 212 -4.75 6.04 8.05
N ALA A 213 -4.36 5.06 8.87
CA ALA A 213 -3.77 3.82 8.37
C ALA A 213 -4.76 3.03 7.49
N LEU A 214 -6.04 2.97 7.87
CA LEU A 214 -7.10 2.33 7.08
C LEU A 214 -7.37 3.09 5.77
N ALA A 215 -7.49 4.41 5.86
CA ALA A 215 -7.77 5.27 4.72
C ALA A 215 -6.64 5.24 3.68
N HIS A 216 -5.39 5.39 4.11
CA HIS A 216 -4.23 5.30 3.21
C HIS A 216 -4.05 3.90 2.64
N TRP A 217 -4.33 2.84 3.40
CA TRP A 217 -4.33 1.48 2.86
C TRP A 217 -5.37 1.34 1.73
N ALA A 218 -6.56 1.91 1.90
CA ALA A 218 -7.60 1.90 0.87
C ALA A 218 -7.16 2.63 -0.39
N VAL A 219 -6.58 3.83 -0.26
CA VAL A 219 -6.03 4.60 -1.38
C VAL A 219 -4.92 3.83 -2.10
N ALA A 220 -3.99 3.20 -1.36
CA ALA A 220 -2.91 2.38 -1.94
C ALA A 220 -3.42 1.16 -2.74
N ASN A 221 -4.59 0.62 -2.38
CA ASN A 221 -5.21 -0.52 -3.06
C ASN A 221 -6.29 -0.11 -4.07
N ALA A 222 -6.53 1.20 -4.25
CA ALA A 222 -7.70 1.70 -4.97
C ALA A 222 -7.78 1.26 -6.43
N LYS A 223 -6.64 1.11 -7.10
CA LYS A 223 -6.59 0.59 -8.47
C LYS A 223 -7.10 -0.86 -8.55
N GLY A 224 -6.63 -1.73 -7.66
CA GLY A 224 -6.95 -3.16 -7.70
C GLY A 224 -8.33 -3.51 -7.15
N LEU A 225 -8.93 -2.60 -6.36
CA LEU A 225 -10.24 -2.79 -5.73
C LEU A 225 -11.33 -1.89 -6.32
N SER A 226 -11.04 -1.15 -7.39
CA SER A 226 -11.95 -0.16 -7.99
C SER A 226 -12.51 0.84 -6.98
N ILE A 227 -11.72 1.25 -5.98
CA ILE A 227 -12.11 2.29 -5.03
C ILE A 227 -12.11 3.64 -5.76
N THR A 228 -13.14 4.43 -5.53
CA THR A 228 -13.37 5.75 -6.16
C THR A 228 -13.30 6.88 -5.17
N GLU A 229 -13.63 6.64 -3.91
CA GLU A 229 -13.60 7.64 -2.85
C GLU A 229 -13.16 7.02 -1.52
N VAL A 230 -12.36 7.75 -0.75
CA VAL A 230 -12.00 7.41 0.63
C VAL A 230 -12.13 8.64 1.50
N GLN A 231 -12.83 8.56 2.62
CA GLN A 231 -13.01 9.66 3.56
C GLN A 231 -12.56 9.27 4.96
N ALA A 232 -11.85 10.16 5.66
CA ALA A 232 -11.43 9.99 7.04
C ALA A 232 -11.13 11.36 7.67
N GLU A 233 -11.45 11.54 8.95
CA GLU A 233 -10.99 12.68 9.77
C GLU A 233 -11.28 14.06 9.13
N GLY A 234 -12.46 14.24 8.53
CA GLY A 234 -12.89 15.49 7.88
C GLY A 234 -12.32 15.73 6.48
N LEU A 235 -11.59 14.77 5.92
CA LEU A 235 -10.99 14.84 4.59
C LEU A 235 -11.47 13.69 3.69
N GLY A 236 -11.46 13.90 2.39
CA GLY A 236 -11.83 12.95 1.35
C GLY A 236 -10.84 12.95 0.18
N TRP A 237 -10.48 11.77 -0.28
CA TRP A 237 -9.74 11.53 -1.51
C TRP A 237 -10.70 11.02 -2.59
N THR A 238 -10.74 11.71 -3.73
CA THR A 238 -11.62 11.36 -4.85
C THR A 238 -10.79 11.02 -6.08
N ARG A 239 -10.92 9.77 -6.55
CA ARG A 239 -10.14 9.22 -7.67
C ARG A 239 -10.23 10.05 -8.96
N ALA A 240 -11.42 10.57 -9.27
CA ALA A 240 -11.67 11.31 -10.50
C ALA A 240 -11.05 12.72 -10.49
N ASP A 241 -10.98 13.35 -9.32
CA ASP A 241 -10.58 14.74 -9.17
C ASP A 241 -9.07 14.91 -9.25
N ARG A 242 -8.31 13.92 -8.77
CA ARG A 242 -6.83 13.89 -8.81
C ARG A 242 -6.20 15.16 -8.24
N ASN A 243 -6.78 15.68 -7.17
CA ASN A 243 -6.37 16.90 -6.47
C ASN A 243 -6.01 16.62 -5.00
N GLY A 244 -5.68 15.37 -4.66
CA GLY A 244 -5.33 14.94 -3.31
C GLY A 244 -6.53 14.91 -2.36
N TRP A 245 -6.23 15.06 -1.06
CA TRP A 245 -7.24 15.09 0.00
C TRP A 245 -7.87 16.47 0.12
N GLN A 246 -9.20 16.53 0.11
CA GLN A 246 -10.00 17.75 0.20
C GLN A 246 -10.94 17.70 1.41
N PRO A 247 -11.39 18.85 1.96
CA PRO A 247 -12.41 18.85 3.00
C PRO A 247 -13.66 18.05 2.61
N ALA A 248 -14.10 17.13 3.46
CA ALA A 248 -15.25 16.27 3.24
C ALA A 248 -16.12 16.15 4.50
N GLY A 249 -17.42 15.94 4.31
CA GLY A 249 -18.41 15.83 5.39
C GLY A 249 -18.48 14.45 6.04
N VAL A 250 -17.34 13.84 6.38
CA VAL A 250 -17.30 12.54 7.06
C VAL A 250 -17.57 12.69 8.56
N PRO A 251 -18.47 11.88 9.16
CA PRO A 251 -18.66 11.89 10.60
C PRO A 251 -17.36 11.58 11.37
N ALA A 252 -17.19 12.18 12.54
CA ALA A 252 -16.07 11.87 13.41
C ALA A 252 -16.07 10.38 13.79
N GLY A 253 -14.87 9.78 13.87
CA GLY A 253 -14.71 8.36 14.21
C GLY A 253 -15.09 7.38 13.10
N GLN A 254 -15.28 7.85 11.86
CA GLN A 254 -15.57 6.98 10.71
C GLN A 254 -14.53 7.11 9.60
N VAL A 255 -14.24 5.96 8.98
CA VAL A 255 -13.59 5.86 7.67
C VAL A 255 -14.60 5.29 6.69
N ARG A 256 -14.78 5.96 5.54
CA ARG A 256 -15.72 5.55 4.48
C ARG A 256 -14.93 5.24 3.21
N ILE A 257 -15.14 4.07 2.63
CA ILE A 257 -14.46 3.60 1.41
C ILE A 257 -15.52 3.25 0.38
N THR A 258 -15.62 4.04 -0.68
CA THR A 258 -16.60 3.84 -1.75
C THR A 258 -15.93 3.18 -2.95
N VAL A 259 -16.55 2.13 -3.48
CA VAL A 259 -16.12 1.50 -4.73
C VAL A 259 -16.99 1.95 -5.90
N ALA A 260 -16.45 1.79 -7.11
CA ALA A 260 -17.19 1.99 -8.35
C ALA A 260 -18.44 1.12 -8.39
N GLY A 261 -19.60 1.72 -8.63
CA GLY A 261 -20.84 0.97 -8.86
C GLY A 261 -20.78 0.16 -10.15
N SER A 262 -21.59 -0.89 -10.23
CA SER A 262 -21.98 -1.46 -11.51
C SER A 262 -22.91 -0.47 -12.19
N ASP A 263 -22.49 0.11 -13.32
CA ASP A 263 -23.36 0.93 -14.16
C ASP A 263 -24.68 0.16 -14.42
N GLU A 264 -25.83 0.79 -14.11
CA GLU A 264 -27.17 0.29 -14.45
C GLU A 264 -27.49 0.45 -15.95
#